data_AF-A0A926W616-F1
#
_entry.id   AF-A0A926W616-F1
#
_cell.length_a   1.000
_cell.length_b   1.000
_cell.length_c   1.000
_cell.angle_alpha   90.00
_cell.angle_beta   90.00
_cell.angle_gamma   90.00
#
_symmetry.space_group_name_H-M   'P 1'
#
loop_
_entity.id
_entity.type
_entity.pdbx_description
1 polymer ?
#
loop_
_entity_poly.entity_id
_entity_poly.type
_entity_poly.pdbx_seq_one_letter_code
_entity_poly.pdbx_strand_id
1 'polypeptide(L)'
;MVKSPLARSRRTAPAASLQEQIQLALALADEGSLRSLLTDSLPAIARPHEIDQVRAEVGIPVPGANSRCVDGLIRFEQIRCVLAGSRPDLALPRLAEHPNYQHLTNCQSELVTLAQNIALSDAIALLSHAGFDAKQISQILHLPSQAWHKSWWFMADFEGSLTIPFQRLMRVRHFGDGTLTLQYKDFYAQERPPEFKGHLVHVPVVIRQPSEGFFAVLERINVTRQAFGTPQVILITEQISELEAEGLIRQNVSLFTAQDRLRIPETADCSRCQQSTCPLQGETHSPVVKCRAFITQK
;
A
#
# COMPACT_ATOMS: atom_id res chain seq x y z
N MET A 1 15.33 59.34 29.66
CA MET A 1 16.04 58.24 28.96
C MET A 1 15.55 56.92 29.52
N VAL A 2 14.64 56.24 28.81
CA VAL A 2 14.05 54.97 29.23
C VAL A 2 14.96 53.84 28.73
N LYS A 3 15.54 53.06 29.64
CA LYS A 3 16.33 51.87 29.32
C LYS A 3 15.37 50.74 28.95
N SER A 4 15.45 50.28 27.71
CA SER A 4 14.62 49.17 27.19
C SER A 4 15.33 47.83 27.46
N PRO A 5 14.73 46.87 28.19
CA PRO A 5 15.33 45.57 28.47
C PRO A 5 14.83 44.56 27.43
N LEU A 6 15.51 44.45 26.30
CA LEU A 6 15.31 43.35 25.35
C LEU A 6 16.65 42.65 25.08
N ALA A 7 17.28 42.18 26.16
CA ALA A 7 18.18 41.03 26.06
C ALA A 7 17.29 39.80 25.82
N ARG A 8 17.03 39.48 24.55
CA ARG A 8 16.42 38.21 24.14
C ARG A 8 17.33 37.08 24.65
N SER A 9 16.91 36.48 25.77
CA SER A 9 17.33 35.15 26.18
C SER A 9 17.07 34.21 25.01
N ARG A 10 18.13 33.86 24.26
CA ARG A 10 18.14 32.68 23.40
C ARG A 10 18.06 31.48 24.34
N ARG A 11 16.85 31.10 24.74
CA ARG A 11 16.55 29.75 25.19
C ARG A 11 16.86 28.83 24.00
N THR A 12 18.04 28.21 24.01
CA THR A 12 18.28 26.99 23.23
C THR A 12 17.21 25.99 23.65
N ALA A 13 16.28 25.70 22.74
CA ALA A 13 15.33 24.63 22.96
C ALA A 13 16.12 23.32 23.19
N PRO A 14 15.70 22.44 24.12
CA PRO A 14 16.30 21.12 24.23
C PRO A 14 16.20 20.42 22.88
N ALA A 15 17.24 19.69 22.49
CA ALA A 15 17.20 18.85 21.30
C ALA A 15 16.04 17.87 21.44
N ALA A 16 15.12 17.86 20.46
CA ALA A 16 13.96 16.98 20.47
C ALA A 16 14.40 15.53 20.59
N SER A 17 13.72 14.74 21.42
CA SER A 17 14.03 13.31 21.55
C SER A 17 13.83 12.60 20.21
N LEU A 18 14.54 11.50 19.97
CA LEU A 18 14.37 10.70 18.73
C LEU A 18 12.90 10.31 18.50
N GLN A 19 12.19 10.00 19.58
CA GLN A 19 10.77 9.70 19.55
C GLN A 19 9.95 10.89 19.03
N GLU A 20 10.20 12.10 19.53
CA GLU A 20 9.56 13.33 19.05
C GLU A 20 9.89 13.60 17.58
N GLN A 21 11.13 13.35 17.15
CA GLN A 21 11.56 13.51 15.76
C GLN A 21 10.82 12.56 14.81
N ILE A 22 10.68 11.28 15.19
CA ILE A 22 9.96 10.28 14.39
C ILE A 22 8.45 10.55 14.41
N GLN A 23 7.87 10.92 15.55
CA GLN A 23 6.46 11.31 15.64
C GLN A 23 6.17 12.52 14.76
N LEU A 24 7.07 13.52 14.75
CA LEU A 24 6.97 14.67 13.87
C LEU A 24 7.12 14.29 12.40
N ALA A 25 8.04 13.39 12.07
CA ALA A 25 8.21 12.88 10.71
C ALA A 25 6.96 12.13 10.23
N LEU A 26 6.34 11.30 11.07
CA LEU A 26 5.10 10.59 10.75
C LEU A 26 3.92 11.54 10.55
N ALA A 27 3.80 12.58 11.37
CA ALA A 27 2.73 13.56 11.25
C ALA A 27 2.82 14.42 9.98
N LEU A 28 4.03 14.61 9.47
CA LEU A 28 4.34 15.44 8.30
C LEU A 28 4.66 14.62 7.04
N ALA A 29 4.64 13.30 7.14
CA ALA A 29 4.98 12.41 6.05
C ALA A 29 4.00 12.61 4.88
N ASP A 30 4.55 12.72 3.68
CA ASP A 30 3.76 12.64 2.46
C ASP A 30 3.29 11.20 2.20
N GLU A 31 2.37 11.05 1.26
CA GLU A 31 1.81 9.74 0.93
C GLU A 31 2.88 8.75 0.46
N GLY A 32 3.91 9.22 -0.25
CA GLY A 32 5.05 8.40 -0.68
C GLY A 32 5.86 7.82 0.47
N SER A 33 6.16 8.62 1.49
CA SER A 33 6.88 8.19 2.69
C SER A 33 6.06 7.19 3.51
N LEU A 34 4.75 7.43 3.66
CA LEU A 34 3.86 6.51 4.36
C LEU A 34 3.68 5.18 3.61
N ARG A 35 3.57 5.21 2.28
CA ARG A 35 3.57 4.00 1.44
C ARG A 35 4.87 3.22 1.60
N SER A 36 6.01 3.91 1.59
CA SER A 36 7.33 3.28 1.80
C SER A 36 7.42 2.57 3.16
N LEU A 37 6.81 3.14 4.19
CA LEU A 37 6.76 2.53 5.52
C LEU A 37 5.95 1.21 5.53
N LEU A 38 4.89 1.14 4.73
CA LEU A 38 4.09 -0.08 4.54
C LEU A 38 4.81 -1.13 3.67
N THR A 39 5.52 -0.70 2.62
CA THR A 39 6.13 -1.61 1.63
C THR A 39 7.53 -2.08 2.00
N ASP A 40 8.31 -1.22 2.67
CA ASP A 40 9.73 -1.47 2.94
C ASP A 40 9.98 -2.01 4.36
N SER A 41 8.93 -2.14 5.16
CA SER A 41 9.03 -2.80 6.45
C SER A 41 9.28 -4.30 6.28
N LEU A 42 9.85 -4.93 7.31
CA LEU A 42 10.24 -6.34 7.27
C LEU A 42 9.53 -7.12 8.39
N PRO A 43 8.54 -7.97 8.08
CA PRO A 43 7.94 -8.19 6.75
C PRO A 43 7.08 -7.00 6.29
N ALA A 44 6.89 -6.87 4.97
CA ALA A 44 6.06 -5.81 4.40
C ALA A 44 4.60 -5.97 4.83
N ILE A 45 3.93 -4.86 5.10
CA ILE A 45 2.52 -4.83 5.55
C ILE A 45 1.57 -5.05 4.38
N ALA A 46 1.85 -4.40 3.25
CA ALA A 46 1.07 -4.49 2.03
C ALA A 46 1.98 -4.19 0.83
N ARG A 47 1.58 -4.66 -0.34
CA ARG A 47 2.32 -4.43 -1.58
C ARG A 47 2.00 -3.04 -2.16
N PRO A 48 2.90 -2.42 -2.95
CA PRO A 48 2.67 -1.06 -3.46
C PRO A 48 1.33 -0.86 -4.19
N HIS A 49 0.89 -1.87 -4.94
CA HIS A 49 -0.36 -1.85 -5.71
C HIS A 49 -1.60 -2.23 -4.89
N GLU A 50 -1.42 -2.73 -3.66
CA GLU A 50 -2.52 -3.02 -2.72
C GLU A 50 -2.89 -1.80 -1.89
N ILE A 51 -2.12 -0.71 -1.99
CA ILE A 51 -2.27 0.47 -1.16
C ILE A 51 -2.92 1.57 -2.00
N ASP A 52 -4.12 2.00 -1.63
CA ASP A 52 -4.74 3.20 -2.19
C ASP A 52 -4.43 4.41 -1.30
N GLN A 53 -5.42 5.07 -0.72
CA GLN A 53 -5.18 6.22 0.14
C GLN A 53 -4.46 5.80 1.43
N VAL A 54 -3.41 6.54 1.81
CA VAL A 54 -2.68 6.36 3.07
C VAL A 54 -2.69 7.65 3.88
N ARG A 55 -2.90 7.55 5.18
CA ARG A 55 -2.81 8.65 6.14
C ARG A 55 -2.19 8.17 7.45
N ALA A 56 -1.53 9.07 8.15
CA ALA A 56 -0.98 8.81 9.48
C ALA A 56 -1.58 9.76 10.51
N GLU A 57 -1.76 9.24 11.72
CA GLU A 57 -2.14 9.98 12.92
C GLU A 57 -1.12 9.68 14.03
N VAL A 58 -0.85 10.66 14.88
CA VAL A 58 0.21 10.58 15.90
C VAL A 58 -0.39 10.89 17.27
N GLY A 59 0.09 10.20 18.31
CA GLY A 59 -0.34 10.45 19.69
C GLY A 59 -1.78 10.02 20.00
N ILE A 60 -2.26 8.93 19.40
CA ILE A 60 -3.62 8.44 19.60
C ILE A 60 -3.75 7.80 20.99
N PRO A 61 -4.71 8.22 21.82
CA PRO A 61 -4.93 7.59 23.12
C PRO A 61 -5.35 6.13 22.95
N VAL A 62 -4.74 5.24 23.73
CA VAL A 62 -5.08 3.81 23.78
C VAL A 62 -6.39 3.65 24.55
N PRO A 63 -7.48 3.15 23.92
CA PRO A 63 -8.73 2.89 24.62
C PRO A 63 -8.52 1.96 25.82
N GLY A 64 -8.93 2.39 27.02
CA GLY A 64 -8.87 1.57 28.23
C GLY A 64 -7.53 1.59 28.99
N ALA A 65 -6.50 2.25 28.49
CA ALA A 65 -5.24 2.45 29.23
C ALA A 65 -5.11 3.91 29.70
N ASN A 66 -5.18 4.15 31.00
CA ASN A 66 -5.02 5.48 31.57
C ASN A 66 -3.66 6.07 31.15
N SER A 67 -3.70 7.15 30.36
CA SER A 67 -2.55 7.96 29.94
C SER A 67 -1.51 7.28 29.02
N ARG A 68 -1.85 6.17 28.35
CA ARG A 68 -0.98 5.61 27.30
C ARG A 68 -1.47 6.04 25.92
N CYS A 69 -0.58 6.61 25.12
CA CYS A 69 -0.82 6.92 23.71
C CYS A 69 0.05 6.02 22.84
N VAL A 70 -0.46 5.64 21.67
CA VAL A 70 0.34 5.02 20.61
C VAL A 70 1.14 6.10 19.90
N ASP A 71 2.39 5.77 19.55
CA ASP A 71 3.28 6.69 18.85
C ASP A 71 2.71 7.14 17.51
N GLY A 72 2.11 6.23 16.75
CA GLY A 72 1.34 6.58 15.56
C GLY A 72 0.39 5.48 15.10
N LEU A 73 -0.47 5.81 14.14
CA LEU A 73 -1.37 4.90 13.48
C LEU A 73 -1.43 5.24 12.01
N ILE A 74 -1.09 4.27 11.17
CA ILE A 74 -1.23 4.38 9.72
C ILE A 74 -2.59 3.77 9.36
N ARG A 75 -3.40 4.56 8.66
CA ARG A 75 -4.65 4.13 8.05
C ARG A 75 -4.45 4.07 6.55
N PHE A 76 -4.74 2.94 5.94
CA PHE A 76 -4.74 2.86 4.49
C PHE A 76 -5.91 2.03 3.96
N GLU A 77 -6.37 2.36 2.76
CA GLU A 77 -7.29 1.52 2.02
C GLU A 77 -6.49 0.38 1.37
N GLN A 78 -6.65 -0.83 1.91
CA GLN A 78 -6.09 -2.04 1.32
C GLN A 78 -7.02 -2.52 0.20
N ILE A 79 -6.50 -2.47 -1.01
CA ILE A 79 -7.10 -3.03 -2.21
C ILE A 79 -6.95 -4.55 -2.13
N ARG A 80 -8.06 -5.25 -1.85
CA ARG A 80 -8.12 -6.72 -1.97
C ARG A 80 -8.93 -7.08 -3.19
N CYS A 81 -8.26 -7.56 -4.23
CA CYS A 81 -8.91 -8.06 -5.44
C CYS A 81 -9.51 -9.44 -5.11
N VAL A 82 -10.83 -9.57 -5.11
CA VAL A 82 -11.51 -10.87 -5.06
C VAL A 82 -12.12 -11.10 -6.44
N LEU A 83 -11.66 -12.13 -7.16
CA LEU A 83 -12.28 -12.55 -8.41
C LEU A 83 -13.70 -13.07 -8.11
N ALA A 84 -14.66 -12.71 -8.96
CA ALA A 84 -15.86 -13.53 -9.11
C ALA A 84 -15.45 -14.86 -9.76
N GLY A 85 -15.30 -15.92 -8.96
CA GLY A 85 -15.14 -17.30 -9.45
C GLY A 85 -13.71 -17.80 -9.73
N SER A 86 -12.67 -17.25 -9.09
CA SER A 86 -11.29 -17.76 -9.28
C SER A 86 -11.12 -19.20 -8.80
N ARG A 87 -10.56 -20.02 -9.70
CA ARG A 87 -10.19 -21.43 -9.50
C ARG A 87 -8.76 -21.57 -8.95
N PRO A 88 -8.57 -21.96 -7.67
CA PRO A 88 -7.26 -22.05 -6.99
C PRO A 88 -6.44 -23.31 -7.37
N ASP A 89 -6.89 -24.08 -8.36
CA ASP A 89 -6.44 -25.44 -8.68
C ASP A 89 -5.42 -25.55 -9.84
N LEU A 90 -4.92 -24.44 -10.38
CA LEU A 90 -3.94 -24.44 -11.48
C LEU A 90 -2.48 -24.48 -10.99
N ALA A 91 -1.65 -25.29 -11.65
CA ALA A 91 -0.24 -25.46 -11.31
C ALA A 91 0.63 -24.27 -11.71
N LEU A 92 1.69 -24.02 -10.91
CA LEU A 92 2.57 -22.85 -10.97
C LEU A 92 3.48 -22.84 -12.23
N PRO A 93 3.56 -21.71 -12.97
CA PRO A 93 4.57 -21.51 -14.02
C PRO A 93 5.93 -21.08 -13.44
N ARG A 94 7.01 -21.34 -14.19
CA ARG A 94 8.40 -21.12 -13.76
C ARG A 94 8.84 -19.66 -13.97
N LEU A 95 9.24 -19.00 -12.90
CA LEU A 95 9.68 -17.60 -12.81
C LEU A 95 10.84 -17.17 -13.73
N ALA A 96 11.66 -18.11 -14.20
CA ALA A 96 12.86 -17.79 -14.98
C ALA A 96 12.59 -17.25 -16.40
N GLU A 97 11.33 -17.30 -16.86
CA GLU A 97 10.96 -17.00 -18.25
C GLU A 97 10.35 -15.59 -18.46
N HIS A 98 10.23 -14.76 -17.40
CA HIS A 98 9.52 -13.47 -17.49
C HIS A 98 10.32 -12.25 -16.98
N PRO A 99 11.44 -11.89 -17.63
CA PRO A 99 12.13 -10.61 -17.40
C PRO A 99 11.30 -9.37 -17.83
N ASN A 100 10.17 -9.56 -18.50
CA ASN A 100 9.40 -8.51 -19.17
C ASN A 100 8.40 -7.74 -18.29
N TYR A 101 8.33 -7.99 -16.98
CA TYR A 101 7.48 -7.20 -16.08
C TYR A 101 7.84 -5.70 -16.10
N GLN A 102 9.09 -5.36 -16.43
CA GLN A 102 9.55 -3.96 -16.57
C GLN A 102 9.06 -3.26 -17.85
N HIS A 103 8.56 -3.99 -18.85
CA HIS A 103 8.01 -3.40 -20.09
C HIS A 103 6.51 -3.04 -19.99
N LEU A 104 5.83 -3.43 -18.91
CA LEU A 104 4.40 -3.19 -18.68
C LEU A 104 4.01 -1.71 -18.47
N THR A 105 4.96 -0.78 -18.55
CA THR A 105 4.72 0.67 -18.54
C THR A 105 4.47 1.26 -19.94
N ASN A 106 4.62 0.47 -21.01
CA ASN A 106 4.00 0.80 -22.30
C ASN A 106 2.59 0.22 -22.26
N CYS A 107 1.58 1.07 -22.05
CA CYS A 107 0.24 0.75 -21.52
C CYS A 107 -0.67 -0.19 -22.35
N GLN A 108 -0.11 -0.99 -23.26
CA GLN A 108 -0.82 -1.89 -24.14
C GLN A 108 0.09 -3.03 -24.60
N SER A 109 -0.38 -4.29 -24.46
CA SER A 109 0.33 -5.44 -25.02
C SER A 109 0.27 -5.43 -26.55
N GLU A 110 1.21 -6.12 -27.20
CA GLU A 110 1.03 -6.48 -28.61
C GLU A 110 -0.15 -7.43 -28.79
N LEU A 111 -0.62 -7.57 -30.03
CA LEU A 111 -1.66 -8.53 -30.38
C LEU A 111 -1.12 -9.95 -30.21
N VAL A 112 -1.68 -10.71 -29.28
CA VAL A 112 -1.29 -12.09 -29.03
C VAL A 112 -2.30 -13.05 -29.65
N THR A 113 -1.81 -14.12 -30.25
CA THR A 113 -2.65 -15.22 -30.73
C THR A 113 -2.75 -16.27 -29.63
N LEU A 114 -3.95 -16.41 -29.04
CA LEU A 114 -4.21 -17.40 -27.99
C LEU A 114 -4.26 -18.81 -28.57
N ALA A 115 -4.90 -18.95 -29.73
CA ALA A 115 -5.01 -20.21 -30.45
C ALA A 115 -5.24 -19.91 -31.94
N GLN A 116 -4.61 -20.71 -32.79
CA GLN A 116 -4.60 -20.50 -34.23
C GLN A 116 -5.17 -21.71 -34.98
N ASN A 117 -6.02 -21.45 -35.96
CA ASN A 117 -6.64 -22.45 -36.85
C ASN A 117 -7.27 -23.64 -36.08
N ILE A 118 -8.01 -23.35 -35.01
CA ILE A 118 -8.67 -24.34 -34.18
C ILE A 118 -10.13 -24.56 -34.61
N ALA A 119 -10.69 -25.72 -34.24
CA ALA A 119 -12.10 -25.99 -34.45
C ALA A 119 -12.99 -25.19 -33.47
N LEU A 120 -14.27 -25.04 -33.81
CA LEU A 120 -15.26 -24.37 -32.96
C LEU A 120 -15.39 -24.99 -31.57
N SER A 121 -15.36 -26.32 -31.48
CA SER A 121 -15.40 -27.05 -30.21
C SER A 121 -14.23 -26.67 -29.29
N ASP A 122 -13.04 -26.54 -29.86
CA ASP A 122 -11.82 -26.23 -29.11
C ASP A 122 -11.84 -24.78 -28.64
N ALA A 123 -12.38 -23.88 -29.47
CA ALA A 123 -12.57 -22.47 -29.11
C ALA A 123 -13.55 -22.32 -27.93
N ILE A 124 -14.66 -23.08 -27.95
CA ILE A 124 -15.62 -23.09 -26.83
C ILE A 124 -14.96 -23.64 -25.56
N ALA A 125 -14.23 -24.75 -25.66
CA ALA A 125 -13.54 -25.35 -24.51
C ALA A 125 -12.51 -24.39 -23.89
N LEU A 126 -11.69 -23.73 -24.73
CA LEU A 126 -10.70 -22.75 -24.28
C LEU A 126 -11.34 -21.55 -23.57
N LEU A 127 -12.39 -20.97 -24.15
CA LEU A 127 -13.08 -19.84 -23.52
C LEU A 127 -13.79 -20.26 -22.22
N SER A 128 -14.39 -21.45 -22.20
CA SER A 128 -15.01 -21.97 -20.98
C SER A 128 -14.00 -22.24 -19.87
N HIS A 129 -12.84 -22.80 -20.21
CA HIS A 129 -11.75 -23.01 -19.25
C HIS A 129 -11.19 -21.69 -18.71
N ALA A 130 -11.16 -20.65 -19.54
CA ALA A 130 -10.78 -19.30 -19.14
C ALA A 130 -11.82 -18.60 -18.24
N GLY A 131 -12.97 -19.23 -17.97
CA GLY A 131 -13.99 -18.73 -17.05
C GLY A 131 -15.12 -17.93 -17.70
N PHE A 132 -15.21 -17.90 -19.04
CA PHE A 132 -16.35 -17.28 -19.72
C PHE A 132 -17.61 -18.13 -19.61
N ASP A 133 -18.74 -17.48 -19.36
CA ASP A 133 -20.05 -18.14 -19.38
C ASP A 133 -20.52 -18.42 -20.82
N ALA A 134 -21.55 -19.27 -20.97
CA ALA A 134 -22.06 -19.66 -22.29
C ALA A 134 -22.56 -18.48 -23.14
N LYS A 135 -23.09 -17.42 -22.50
CA LYS A 135 -23.58 -16.22 -23.18
C LYS A 135 -22.40 -15.39 -23.70
N GLN A 136 -21.37 -15.20 -22.88
CA GLN A 136 -20.14 -14.51 -23.24
C GLN A 136 -19.40 -15.26 -24.36
N ILE A 137 -19.30 -16.58 -24.27
CA ILE A 137 -18.69 -17.42 -25.32
C ILE A 137 -19.44 -17.21 -26.65
N SER A 138 -20.77 -17.32 -26.63
CA SER A 138 -21.58 -17.08 -27.83
C SER A 138 -21.35 -15.68 -28.40
N GLN A 139 -21.31 -14.65 -27.54
CA GLN A 139 -21.02 -13.28 -27.98
C GLN A 139 -19.65 -13.16 -28.63
N ILE A 140 -18.60 -13.71 -28.02
CA ILE A 140 -17.22 -13.66 -28.53
C ILE A 140 -17.13 -14.32 -29.91
N LEU A 141 -17.70 -15.51 -30.05
CA LEU A 141 -17.62 -16.31 -31.28
C LEU A 141 -18.41 -15.68 -32.44
N HIS A 142 -19.48 -14.94 -32.17
CA HIS A 142 -20.30 -14.31 -33.21
C HIS A 142 -19.93 -12.84 -33.47
N LEU A 143 -18.77 -12.37 -32.97
CA LEU A 143 -18.30 -11.02 -33.25
C LEU A 143 -17.96 -10.83 -34.74
N PRO A 144 -18.30 -9.67 -35.32
CA PRO A 144 -17.74 -9.25 -36.60
C PRO A 144 -16.20 -9.25 -36.57
N SER A 145 -15.55 -9.47 -37.72
CA SER A 145 -14.09 -9.60 -37.83
C SER A 145 -13.27 -8.40 -37.32
N GLN A 146 -13.89 -7.23 -37.22
CA GLN A 146 -13.31 -5.99 -36.70
C GLN A 146 -13.71 -5.67 -35.25
N ALA A 147 -14.64 -6.42 -34.68
CA ALA A 147 -15.15 -6.18 -33.34
C ALA A 147 -14.30 -6.87 -32.26
N TRP A 148 -14.41 -6.36 -31.04
CA TRP A 148 -13.69 -6.84 -29.88
C TRP A 148 -14.64 -7.03 -28.70
N HIS A 149 -14.52 -8.16 -28.02
CA HIS A 149 -15.13 -8.40 -26.72
C HIS A 149 -14.22 -7.84 -25.63
N LYS A 150 -14.78 -7.03 -24.72
CA LYS A 150 -14.02 -6.43 -23.62
C LYS A 150 -14.37 -7.13 -22.32
N SER A 151 -13.36 -7.59 -21.60
CA SER A 151 -13.53 -8.14 -20.25
C SER A 151 -12.41 -7.68 -19.32
N TRP A 152 -12.72 -7.58 -18.03
CA TRP A 152 -11.76 -7.20 -16.99
C TRP A 152 -11.13 -8.44 -16.36
N TRP A 153 -9.83 -8.37 -16.12
CA TRP A 153 -8.98 -9.47 -15.66
C TRP A 153 -8.01 -8.98 -14.58
N PHE A 154 -7.41 -9.94 -13.89
CA PHE A 154 -6.35 -9.70 -12.92
C PHE A 154 -5.16 -10.60 -13.22
N MET A 155 -3.96 -10.13 -12.96
CA MET A 155 -2.79 -11.01 -12.91
C MET A 155 -2.71 -11.67 -11.53
N ALA A 156 -2.61 -12.99 -11.48
CA ALA A 156 -2.23 -13.69 -10.26
C ALA A 156 -0.71 -13.63 -10.10
N ASP A 157 -0.24 -13.28 -8.91
CA ASP A 157 1.18 -13.40 -8.54
C ASP A 157 1.55 -14.82 -8.10
N PHE A 158 2.80 -14.99 -7.69
CA PHE A 158 3.39 -16.28 -7.26
C PHE A 158 2.72 -16.89 -6.02
N GLU A 159 1.98 -16.10 -5.25
CA GLU A 159 1.20 -16.54 -4.08
C GLU A 159 -0.27 -16.76 -4.42
N GLY A 160 -0.64 -16.65 -5.71
CA GLY A 160 -2.02 -16.77 -6.19
C GLY A 160 -2.88 -15.54 -5.87
N SER A 161 -2.28 -14.46 -5.38
CA SER A 161 -3.01 -13.23 -5.07
C SER A 161 -3.18 -12.38 -6.32
N LEU A 162 -4.35 -11.75 -6.45
CA LEU A 162 -4.70 -10.96 -7.62
C LEU A 162 -4.15 -9.54 -7.47
N THR A 163 -3.38 -9.11 -8.47
CA THR A 163 -2.56 -7.89 -8.40
C THR A 163 -3.17 -6.76 -9.23
N ILE A 164 -2.76 -6.64 -10.49
CA ILE A 164 -3.05 -5.50 -11.35
C ILE A 164 -4.29 -5.83 -12.20
N PRO A 165 -5.35 -5.01 -12.12
CA PRO A 165 -6.46 -5.13 -13.04
C PRO A 165 -6.04 -4.69 -14.44
N PHE A 166 -6.46 -5.44 -15.45
CA PHE A 166 -6.29 -5.07 -16.85
C PHE A 166 -7.54 -5.42 -17.65
N GLN A 167 -7.77 -4.67 -18.72
CA GLN A 167 -8.83 -4.94 -19.66
C GLN A 167 -8.27 -5.78 -20.81
N ARG A 168 -8.83 -6.97 -21.02
CA ARG A 168 -8.52 -7.82 -22.16
C ARG A 168 -9.55 -7.59 -23.24
N LEU A 169 -9.08 -7.23 -24.43
CA LEU A 169 -9.87 -7.21 -25.65
C LEU A 169 -9.62 -8.51 -26.39
N MET A 170 -10.67 -9.28 -26.66
CA MET A 170 -10.59 -10.52 -27.42
C MET A 170 -11.33 -10.39 -28.75
N ARG A 171 -10.82 -11.03 -29.79
CA ARG A 171 -11.51 -11.16 -31.07
C ARG A 171 -11.33 -12.54 -31.66
N VAL A 172 -12.22 -12.88 -32.58
CA VAL A 172 -12.22 -14.14 -33.31
C VAL A 172 -12.10 -13.86 -34.80
N ARG A 173 -11.21 -14.58 -35.47
CA ARG A 173 -11.12 -14.59 -36.93
C ARG A 173 -11.61 -15.92 -37.46
N HIS A 174 -12.53 -15.85 -38.40
CA HIS A 174 -13.11 -17.01 -39.09
C HIS A 174 -12.43 -17.19 -40.44
N PHE A 175 -12.13 -18.43 -40.79
CA PHE A 175 -11.55 -18.79 -42.08
C PHE A 175 -12.55 -19.62 -42.90
N GLY A 176 -12.38 -19.59 -44.23
CA GLY A 176 -13.28 -20.26 -45.15
C GLY A 176 -13.25 -21.80 -45.06
N ASP A 177 -12.24 -22.35 -44.40
CA ASP A 177 -12.11 -23.78 -44.08
C ASP A 177 -12.87 -24.19 -42.80
N GLY A 178 -13.58 -23.25 -42.16
CA GLY A 178 -14.32 -23.49 -40.92
C GLY A 178 -13.46 -23.41 -39.65
N THR A 179 -12.17 -23.08 -39.77
CA THR A 179 -11.30 -22.89 -38.61
C THR A 179 -11.37 -21.47 -38.05
N LEU A 180 -10.91 -21.33 -36.81
CA LEU A 180 -10.99 -20.09 -36.04
C LEU A 180 -9.62 -19.75 -35.46
N THR A 181 -9.34 -18.46 -35.34
CA THR A 181 -8.19 -17.96 -34.57
C THR A 181 -8.67 -16.99 -33.50
N LEU A 182 -8.31 -17.28 -32.25
CA LEU A 182 -8.57 -16.43 -31.09
C LEU A 182 -7.38 -15.53 -30.85
N GLN A 183 -7.61 -14.22 -30.79
CA GLN A 183 -6.57 -13.24 -30.52
C GLN A 183 -7.01 -12.32 -29.40
N TYR A 184 -6.05 -11.82 -28.63
CA TYR A 184 -6.32 -10.86 -27.58
C TYR A 184 -5.27 -9.76 -27.51
N LYS A 185 -5.65 -8.68 -26.84
CA LYS A 185 -4.79 -7.55 -26.53
C LYS A 185 -5.13 -7.05 -25.12
N ASP A 186 -4.12 -6.88 -24.30
CA ASP A 186 -4.29 -6.43 -22.92
C ASP A 186 -4.01 -4.93 -22.81
N PHE A 187 -4.89 -4.26 -22.08
CA PHE A 187 -4.83 -2.85 -21.75
C PHE A 187 -4.75 -2.74 -20.24
N TYR A 188 -3.57 -2.44 -19.74
CA TYR A 188 -3.39 -2.23 -18.31
C TYR A 188 -3.98 -0.88 -17.96
N ALA A 189 -4.89 -0.87 -16.98
CA ALA A 189 -5.57 0.36 -16.61
C ALA A 189 -4.64 1.26 -15.81
N GLN A 190 -4.68 2.57 -16.09
CA GLN A 190 -4.11 3.57 -15.19
C GLN A 190 -5.06 3.86 -14.01
N GLU A 191 -6.37 3.59 -14.16
CA GLU A 191 -7.40 3.87 -13.15
C GLU A 191 -8.30 2.64 -12.86
N ARG A 192 -8.66 2.47 -11.59
CA ARG A 192 -9.45 1.36 -11.05
C ARG A 192 -10.94 1.47 -11.43
N PRO A 193 -11.63 0.35 -11.78
CA PRO A 193 -13.08 0.38 -11.95
C PRO A 193 -13.83 0.84 -10.68
N PRO A 194 -14.88 1.67 -10.80
CA PRO A 194 -15.55 2.31 -9.65
C PRO A 194 -16.28 1.34 -8.71
N GLU A 195 -16.51 0.09 -9.14
CA GLU A 195 -17.18 -0.96 -8.38
C GLU A 195 -16.27 -1.61 -7.32
N PHE A 196 -14.98 -1.35 -7.41
CA PHE A 196 -14.00 -1.89 -6.49
C PHE A 196 -14.05 -1.09 -5.18
N LYS A 197 -14.07 -1.77 -4.03
CA LYS A 197 -14.07 -1.17 -2.69
C LYS A 197 -12.88 -1.73 -1.92
N GLY A 198 -11.92 -0.90 -1.56
CA GLY A 198 -10.86 -1.34 -0.66
C GLY A 198 -11.36 -1.39 0.79
N HIS A 199 -10.62 -2.14 1.60
CA HIS A 199 -10.90 -2.28 3.03
C HIS A 199 -10.01 -1.33 3.80
N LEU A 200 -10.58 -0.57 4.72
CA LEU A 200 -9.79 0.29 5.59
C LEU A 200 -9.02 -0.56 6.60
N VAL A 201 -7.69 -0.49 6.55
CA VAL A 201 -6.77 -1.19 7.44
C VAL A 201 -6.10 -0.18 8.37
N HIS A 202 -5.92 -0.61 9.63
CA HIS A 202 -5.31 0.17 10.69
C HIS A 202 -4.04 -0.53 11.17
N VAL A 203 -2.91 0.16 11.08
CA VAL A 203 -1.61 -0.39 11.46
C VAL A 203 -0.94 0.53 12.48
N PRO A 204 -0.91 0.13 13.77
CA PRO A 204 -0.24 0.91 14.80
C PRO A 204 1.27 0.94 14.56
N VAL A 205 1.86 2.06 14.90
CA VAL A 205 3.30 2.31 14.86
C VAL A 205 3.78 2.49 16.29
N VAL A 206 4.81 1.73 16.65
CA VAL A 206 5.49 1.80 17.95
C VAL A 206 6.94 2.19 17.70
N ILE A 207 7.46 3.14 18.48
CA ILE A 207 8.85 3.60 18.38
C ILE A 207 9.63 2.98 19.54
N ARG A 208 10.67 2.20 19.25
CA ARG A 208 11.55 1.63 20.29
C ARG A 208 12.39 2.73 20.92
N GLN A 209 12.39 2.82 22.26
CA GLN A 209 13.34 3.69 22.96
C GLN A 209 14.70 2.98 23.12
N PRO A 210 15.83 3.70 23.08
CA PRO A 210 17.16 3.09 23.22
C PRO A 210 17.36 2.31 24.53
N SER A 211 16.67 2.72 25.60
CA SER A 211 16.74 2.09 26.92
C SER A 211 15.76 0.92 27.11
N GLU A 212 14.92 0.61 26.12
CA GLU A 212 13.92 -0.46 26.24
C GLU A 212 14.48 -1.83 25.82
N GLY A 213 14.38 -2.78 26.75
CA GLY A 213 14.64 -4.19 26.48
C GLY A 213 13.50 -4.85 25.67
N PHE A 214 13.82 -5.96 25.02
CA PHE A 214 12.91 -6.74 24.17
C PHE A 214 11.53 -7.00 24.81
N PHE A 215 11.50 -7.45 26.06
CA PHE A 215 10.25 -7.79 26.74
C PHE A 215 9.30 -6.59 26.90
N ALA A 216 9.84 -5.43 27.28
CA ALA A 216 9.06 -4.21 27.45
C ALA A 216 8.48 -3.71 26.12
N VAL A 217 9.26 -3.80 25.03
CA VAL A 217 8.80 -3.48 23.67
C VAL A 217 7.64 -4.40 23.27
N LEU A 218 7.80 -5.71 23.49
CA LEU A 218 6.79 -6.69 23.12
C LEU A 218 5.50 -6.53 23.93
N GLU A 219 5.60 -6.24 25.22
CA GLU A 219 4.45 -5.93 26.08
C GLU A 219 3.68 -4.73 25.52
N ARG A 220 4.36 -3.63 25.18
CA ARG A 220 3.74 -2.44 24.59
C ARG A 220 3.07 -2.74 23.26
N ILE A 221 3.72 -3.54 22.40
CA ILE A 221 3.15 -4.00 21.13
C ILE A 221 1.86 -4.76 21.37
N ASN A 222 1.83 -5.71 22.32
CA ASN A 222 0.66 -6.54 22.56
C ASN A 222 -0.51 -5.73 23.12
N VAL A 223 -0.26 -4.80 24.04
CA VAL A 223 -1.27 -3.85 24.52
C VAL A 223 -1.84 -3.03 23.36
N THR A 224 -0.97 -2.55 22.46
CA THR A 224 -1.38 -1.75 21.31
C THR A 224 -2.23 -2.55 20.32
N ARG A 225 -1.84 -3.78 19.99
CA ARG A 225 -2.61 -4.67 19.11
C ARG A 225 -4.01 -4.96 19.65
N GLN A 226 -4.12 -5.25 20.95
CA GLN A 226 -5.40 -5.49 21.61
C GLN A 226 -6.30 -4.27 21.52
N ALA A 227 -5.76 -3.08 21.74
CA ALA A 227 -6.51 -1.83 21.72
C ALA A 227 -7.07 -1.45 20.33
N PHE A 228 -6.35 -1.78 19.26
CA PHE A 228 -6.75 -1.47 17.87
C PHE A 228 -7.34 -2.67 17.13
N GLY A 229 -7.48 -3.83 17.79
CA GLY A 229 -8.07 -5.03 17.20
C GLY A 229 -7.34 -5.54 15.96
N THR A 230 -6.02 -5.34 15.89
CA THR A 230 -5.20 -5.67 14.71
C THR A 230 -4.02 -6.56 15.08
N PRO A 231 -3.72 -7.61 14.29
CA PRO A 231 -2.56 -8.46 14.49
C PRO A 231 -1.25 -7.83 13.98
N GLN A 232 -1.34 -6.83 13.10
CA GLN A 232 -0.18 -6.18 12.47
C GLN A 232 0.24 -4.93 13.26
N VAL A 233 1.54 -4.68 13.31
CA VAL A 233 2.13 -3.50 13.96
C VAL A 233 3.47 -3.22 13.30
N ILE A 234 3.84 -1.94 13.22
CA ILE A 234 5.16 -1.52 12.73
C ILE A 234 5.99 -1.05 13.92
N LEU A 235 7.16 -1.65 14.11
CA LEU A 235 8.16 -1.20 15.08
C LEU A 235 9.23 -0.38 14.34
N ILE A 236 9.31 0.91 14.66
CA ILE A 236 10.40 1.77 14.21
C ILE A 236 11.55 1.70 15.21
N THR A 237 12.74 1.38 14.73
CA THR A 237 13.94 1.27 15.56
C THR A 237 15.19 1.72 14.79
N GLU A 238 16.17 2.27 15.48
CA GLU A 238 17.47 2.59 14.87
C GLU A 238 18.37 1.36 14.75
N GLN A 239 18.37 0.50 15.78
CA GLN A 239 19.22 -0.66 15.89
C GLN A 239 18.46 -1.80 16.56
N ILE A 240 18.60 -2.99 15.99
CA ILE A 240 18.04 -4.22 16.54
C ILE A 240 19.00 -5.36 16.25
N SER A 241 19.18 -6.25 17.23
CA SER A 241 19.97 -7.47 16.99
C SER A 241 19.20 -8.45 16.11
N GLU A 242 19.91 -9.30 15.37
CA GLU A 242 19.27 -10.29 14.47
C GLU A 242 18.31 -11.22 15.22
N LEU A 243 18.68 -11.64 16.43
CA LEU A 243 17.86 -12.53 17.26
C LEU A 243 16.57 -11.84 17.76
N GLU A 244 16.65 -10.57 18.17
CA GLU A 244 15.46 -9.79 18.50
C GLU A 244 14.58 -9.56 17.28
N ALA A 245 15.19 -9.26 16.12
CA ALA A 245 14.47 -9.03 14.87
C ALA A 245 13.70 -10.28 14.45
N GLU A 246 14.33 -11.45 14.45
CA GLU A 246 13.67 -12.71 14.12
C GLU A 246 12.54 -13.03 15.11
N GLY A 247 12.77 -12.81 16.41
CA GLY A 247 11.77 -13.00 17.45
C GLY A 247 10.53 -12.11 17.28
N LEU A 248 10.71 -10.88 16.82
CA LEU A 248 9.61 -9.95 16.52
C LEU A 248 8.89 -10.31 15.22
N ILE A 249 9.64 -10.62 14.15
CA ILE A 249 9.09 -11.00 12.85
C ILE A 249 8.20 -12.24 12.96
N ARG A 250 8.64 -13.27 13.69
CA ARG A 250 7.84 -14.48 13.97
C ARG A 250 6.55 -14.20 14.72
N GLN A 251 6.44 -13.04 15.36
CA GLN A 251 5.25 -12.56 16.06
C GLN A 251 4.47 -11.52 15.25
N ASN A 252 4.62 -11.50 13.92
CA ASN A 252 3.93 -10.59 12.98
C ASN A 252 4.21 -9.10 13.23
N VAL A 253 5.41 -8.77 13.73
CA VAL A 253 5.86 -7.38 13.89
C VAL A 253 6.68 -7.02 12.66
N SER A 254 6.26 -5.96 11.97
CA SER A 254 6.98 -5.40 10.82
C SER A 254 8.02 -4.39 11.31
N LEU A 255 9.28 -4.61 10.99
CA LEU A 255 10.39 -3.78 11.43
C LEU A 255 10.69 -2.70 10.39
N PHE A 256 10.91 -1.47 10.83
CA PHE A 256 11.32 -0.37 9.96
C PHE A 256 12.52 0.37 10.56
N THR A 257 13.63 0.41 9.84
CA THR A 257 14.86 1.06 10.32
C THR A 257 14.83 2.56 10.01
N ALA A 258 14.90 3.39 11.04
CA ALA A 258 14.74 4.84 10.92
C ALA A 258 15.89 5.55 10.18
N GLN A 259 17.04 4.90 10.01
CA GLN A 259 18.34 5.56 9.78
C GLN A 259 18.48 6.38 8.49
N ASP A 260 17.62 6.22 7.48
CA ASP A 260 17.75 7.01 6.23
C ASP A 260 16.44 7.39 5.50
N ARG A 261 15.28 6.91 5.96
CA ARG A 261 14.04 6.93 5.14
C ARG A 261 12.91 7.81 5.65
N LEU A 262 12.89 8.16 6.94
CA LEU A 262 11.95 9.12 7.51
C LEU A 262 12.64 10.49 7.65
N ARG A 263 12.73 11.24 6.55
CA ARG A 263 13.26 12.61 6.60
C ARG A 263 12.17 13.55 7.10
N ILE A 264 12.49 14.36 8.10
CA ILE A 264 11.64 15.48 8.51
C ILE A 264 11.67 16.50 7.36
N PRO A 265 10.55 16.79 6.69
CA PRO A 265 10.53 17.84 5.68
C PRO A 265 10.85 19.19 6.34
N GLU A 266 11.57 20.08 5.67
CA GLU A 266 11.91 21.40 6.25
C GLU A 266 10.66 22.31 6.38
N THR A 267 9.64 22.01 5.58
CA THR A 267 8.36 22.73 5.53
C THR A 267 7.17 21.78 5.71
N ALA A 268 6.20 22.18 6.52
CA ALA A 268 4.92 21.52 6.70
C ALA A 268 3.82 22.22 5.90
N ASP A 269 2.91 21.42 5.33
CA ASP A 269 1.62 21.88 4.82
C ASP A 269 0.59 21.86 5.96
N CYS A 270 0.32 23.04 6.52
CA CYS A 270 -0.64 23.22 7.61
C CYS A 270 -2.08 23.48 7.12
N SER A 271 -2.36 23.36 5.82
CA SER A 271 -3.73 23.43 5.29
C SER A 271 -4.65 22.33 5.86
N ARG A 272 -4.06 21.19 6.23
CA ARG A 272 -4.76 20.02 6.77
C ARG A 272 -4.70 19.94 8.30
N CYS A 273 -4.15 20.95 8.97
CA CYS A 273 -4.04 20.97 10.43
C CYS A 273 -5.42 21.15 11.08
N GLN A 274 -5.83 20.20 11.92
CA GLN A 274 -7.12 20.26 12.64
C GLN A 274 -7.05 21.09 13.94
N GLN A 275 -5.86 21.61 14.30
CA GLN A 275 -5.68 22.42 15.50
C GLN A 275 -6.09 23.87 15.22
N SER A 276 -7.32 24.25 15.61
CA SER A 276 -7.88 25.59 15.42
C SER A 276 -7.12 26.70 16.13
N THR A 277 -6.32 26.35 17.14
CA THR A 277 -5.48 27.29 17.90
C THR A 277 -4.08 27.46 17.32
N CYS A 278 -3.75 26.75 16.23
CA CYS A 278 -2.44 26.83 15.59
C CYS A 278 -2.33 28.11 14.76
N PRO A 279 -1.34 28.99 15.00
CA PRO A 279 -1.18 30.23 14.24
C PRO A 279 -0.74 30.02 12.78
N LEU A 280 -0.45 28.78 12.40
CA LEU A 280 -0.01 28.39 11.05
C LEU A 280 -1.10 27.62 10.28
N GLN A 281 -2.31 27.48 10.84
CA GLN A 281 -3.41 26.78 10.18
C GLN A 281 -3.77 27.45 8.85
N GLY A 282 -3.79 26.68 7.75
CA GLY A 282 -4.08 27.17 6.40
C GLY A 282 -2.85 27.47 5.53
N GLU A 283 -1.64 27.52 6.11
CA GLU A 283 -0.40 27.85 5.40
C GLU A 283 0.29 26.60 4.81
N THR A 284 0.63 26.60 3.52
CA THR A 284 1.19 25.42 2.82
C THR A 284 2.71 25.27 2.94
N HIS A 285 3.43 26.31 3.38
CA HIS A 285 4.89 26.32 3.50
C HIS A 285 5.36 26.80 4.88
N SER A 286 4.82 26.20 5.92
CA SER A 286 5.17 26.55 7.30
C SER A 286 6.48 25.89 7.73
N PRO A 287 7.44 26.62 8.34
CA PRO A 287 8.65 25.98 8.85
C PRO A 287 8.31 25.02 10.00
N VAL A 288 8.72 23.76 9.88
CA VAL A 288 8.38 22.68 10.82
C VAL A 288 8.79 22.98 12.25
N VAL A 289 9.91 23.69 12.43
CA VAL A 289 10.45 24.14 13.72
C VAL A 289 9.45 24.98 14.55
N LYS A 290 8.45 25.58 13.91
CA LYS A 290 7.42 26.38 14.60
C LYS A 290 6.19 25.58 15.03
N CYS A 291 6.04 24.32 14.63
CA CYS A 291 4.85 23.54 14.96
C CYS A 291 4.91 23.02 16.41
N ARG A 292 4.28 23.76 17.31
CA ARG A 292 4.23 23.44 18.75
C ARG A 292 3.26 22.31 19.12
N ALA A 293 2.36 21.92 18.21
CA ALA A 293 1.34 20.90 18.47
C ALA A 293 1.91 19.47 18.50
N PHE A 294 3.07 19.24 17.87
CA PHE A 294 3.73 17.93 17.81
C PHE A 294 4.82 17.74 18.88
N ILE A 295 5.23 18.82 19.55
CA ILE A 295 6.16 18.74 20.67
C ILE A 295 5.28 18.55 21.91
N THR A 296 5.17 17.31 22.38
CA THR A 296 4.48 17.00 23.64
C THR A 296 5.11 17.84 24.75
N GLN A 297 4.38 18.85 25.21
CA GLN A 297 4.76 19.55 26.43
C GLN A 297 4.56 18.56 27.58
N LYS A 298 5.66 18.07 28.14
CA LYS A 298 5.67 17.50 29.49
C LYS A 298 5.33 18.58 30.51
#